data_AF-A0A7S4H2T9-F1
#
_entry.id   AF-A0A7S4H2T9-F1
#
_cell.length_a   1.000
_cell.length_b   1.000
_cell.length_c   1.000
_cell.angle_alpha   90.00
_cell.angle_beta   90.00
_cell.angle_gamma   90.00
#
_symmetry.space_group_name_H-M   'P 1'
#
loop_
_entity.id
_entity.type
_entity.pdbx_description
1 polymer ?
#
loop_
_entity_poly.entity_id
_entity_poly.type
_entity_poly.pdbx_seq_one_letter_code
_entity_poly.pdbx_strand_id
1 'polypeptide(L)'
;MIKTWVLSAALLLPAFGATAGAYDSLAFALNQQTLINDLRAHCQIAKEVSDEKIKSVFINSKENHDALSATASALKNHQQERYQQQLKRIHCPDFTQQ
;
A
#
# COMPACT_ATOMS: atom_id res chain seq x y z
N MET A 1 9.86 55.28 -21.78
CA MET A 1 11.08 54.56 -21.38
C MET A 1 10.70 53.13 -21.05
N ILE A 2 10.92 52.19 -21.99
CA ILE A 2 10.52 50.79 -21.88
C ILE A 2 11.71 50.01 -21.34
N LYS A 3 11.57 49.44 -20.13
CA LYS A 3 12.60 48.63 -19.49
C LYS A 3 12.16 47.18 -19.52
N THR A 4 12.45 46.51 -20.63
CA THR A 4 12.31 45.07 -20.81
C THR A 4 13.24 44.35 -19.84
N TRP A 5 12.67 43.71 -18.81
CA TRP A 5 13.36 42.72 -18.00
C TRP A 5 12.91 41.34 -18.49
N VAL A 6 13.74 40.71 -19.33
CA VAL A 6 13.63 39.28 -19.59
C VAL A 6 14.62 38.59 -18.65
N LEU A 7 14.12 38.17 -17.49
CA LEU A 7 14.82 37.20 -16.66
C LEU A 7 14.19 35.83 -16.95
N SER A 8 14.73 35.19 -17.97
CA SER A 8 14.53 33.78 -18.26
C SER A 8 15.18 32.95 -17.14
N ALA A 9 14.40 32.58 -16.14
CA ALA A 9 14.78 31.54 -15.17
C ALA A 9 14.06 30.25 -15.54
N ALA A 10 14.64 29.51 -16.49
CA ALA A 10 14.24 28.13 -16.77
C ALA A 10 14.74 27.23 -15.62
N LEU A 11 13.93 27.11 -14.56
CA LEU A 11 14.10 26.08 -13.55
C LEU A 11 13.57 24.75 -14.11
N LEU A 12 14.42 24.04 -14.83
CA LEU A 12 14.26 22.61 -15.07
C LEU A 12 14.49 21.91 -13.72
N LEU A 13 13.44 21.78 -12.93
CA LEU A 13 13.45 20.85 -11.81
C LEU A 13 13.35 19.44 -12.40
N PRO A 14 14.32 18.55 -12.13
CA PRO A 14 14.09 17.13 -12.34
C PRO A 14 12.93 16.77 -11.41
N ALA A 15 11.77 16.43 -11.99
CA ALA A 15 10.74 15.74 -11.25
C ALA A 15 11.34 14.37 -10.90
N PHE A 16 11.99 14.32 -9.74
CA PHE A 16 12.45 13.10 -9.11
C PHE A 16 11.30 12.10 -9.19
N GLY A 17 11.49 11.07 -10.01
CA GLY A 17 10.60 9.92 -10.03
C GLY A 17 10.56 9.39 -8.60
N ALA A 18 9.44 9.61 -7.92
CA ALA A 18 9.17 8.98 -6.65
C ALA A 18 9.00 7.49 -6.94
N THR A 19 10.10 6.74 -6.86
CA THR A 19 10.03 5.31 -6.60
C THR A 19 9.59 5.19 -5.14
N ALA A 20 8.27 5.18 -4.91
CA ALA A 20 7.70 4.96 -3.60
C ALA A 20 8.30 3.66 -3.02
N GLY A 21 9.02 3.78 -1.91
CA GLY A 21 9.86 2.74 -1.35
C GLY A 21 9.01 1.63 -0.77
N ALA A 22 8.95 0.48 -1.45
CA ALA A 22 8.57 -0.84 -0.93
C ALA A 22 7.39 -0.88 0.09
N TYR A 23 6.29 -0.15 -0.15
CA TYR A 23 5.28 0.31 0.82
C TYR A 23 5.82 1.41 1.75
N ASP A 24 5.65 2.71 1.45
CA ASP A 24 6.32 3.82 2.20
C ASP A 24 5.87 4.03 3.67
N SER A 25 5.21 3.02 4.25
CA SER A 25 5.56 2.41 5.55
C SER A 25 4.60 1.25 5.85
N LEU A 26 4.06 0.56 4.84
CA LEU A 26 2.76 -0.16 4.93
C LEU A 26 1.74 0.67 5.78
N ALA A 27 1.72 1.97 5.44
CA ALA A 27 1.23 3.14 6.17
C ALA A 27 1.29 3.06 7.71
N PHE A 28 2.49 2.82 8.23
CA PHE A 28 2.91 2.63 9.63
C PHE A 28 2.54 1.30 10.31
N ALA A 29 2.36 0.21 9.54
CA ALA A 29 1.99 -1.14 10.01
C ALA A 29 0.51 -1.27 10.47
N LEU A 30 -0.43 -1.01 9.56
CA LEU A 30 -1.78 -1.62 9.56
C LEU A 30 -2.71 -1.53 10.77
N ASN A 31 -2.58 -0.65 11.76
CA ASN A 31 -3.36 -0.86 13.01
C ASN A 31 -3.17 -2.34 13.50
N GLN A 32 -1.92 -2.80 13.42
CA GLN A 32 -1.32 -4.16 13.33
C GLN A 32 -2.24 -5.40 13.20
N GLN A 33 -3.21 -5.60 14.09
CA GLN A 33 -4.04 -6.79 14.05
C GLN A 33 -5.23 -6.67 13.08
N THR A 34 -5.74 -5.46 12.82
CA THR A 34 -7.02 -5.29 12.12
C THR A 34 -6.92 -5.78 10.68
N LEU A 35 -5.96 -5.26 9.89
CA LEU A 35 -5.83 -5.74 8.51
C LEU A 35 -5.41 -7.21 8.47
N ILE A 36 -4.54 -7.68 9.38
CA ILE A 36 -4.14 -9.10 9.39
C ILE A 36 -5.35 -10.00 9.65
N ASN A 37 -6.20 -9.64 10.61
CA ASN A 37 -7.45 -10.35 10.88
C ASN A 37 -8.41 -10.30 9.70
N ASP A 38 -8.53 -9.15 9.05
CA ASP A 38 -9.38 -8.99 7.87
C ASP A 38 -8.84 -9.78 6.67
N LEU A 39 -7.52 -9.83 6.45
CA LEU A 39 -6.88 -10.67 5.45
C LEU A 39 -7.07 -12.15 5.76
N ARG A 40 -6.93 -12.53 7.04
CA ARG A 40 -7.21 -13.90 7.51
C ARG A 40 -8.65 -14.28 7.25
N ALA A 41 -9.61 -13.40 7.55
CA ALA A 41 -11.03 -13.65 7.30
C ALA A 41 -11.35 -13.70 5.80
N HIS A 42 -10.85 -12.72 5.03
CA HIS A 42 -11.05 -12.59 3.58
C HIS A 42 -10.49 -13.79 2.82
N CYS A 43 -9.30 -14.25 3.19
CA CYS A 43 -8.63 -15.38 2.54
C CYS A 43 -8.80 -16.71 3.27
N GLN A 44 -9.63 -16.77 4.31
CA GLN A 44 -9.87 -17.98 5.12
C GLN A 44 -8.58 -18.67 5.55
N ILE A 45 -7.59 -17.87 5.98
CA ILE A 45 -6.28 -18.36 6.38
C ILE A 45 -6.42 -19.11 7.70
N ALA A 46 -5.82 -20.30 7.77
CA ALA A 46 -5.90 -21.15 8.93
C ALA A 46 -5.27 -20.48 10.17
N LYS A 47 -5.77 -20.79 11.37
CA LYS A 47 -5.37 -20.10 12.62
C LYS A 47 -3.93 -20.43 13.03
N GLU A 48 -3.41 -21.56 12.58
CA GLU A 48 -2.03 -22.01 12.77
C GLU A 48 -1.01 -21.17 12.01
N VAL A 49 -1.42 -20.45 10.96
CA VAL A 49 -0.54 -19.53 10.25
C VAL A 49 -0.35 -18.28 11.08
N SER A 50 0.89 -18.00 11.48
CA SER A 50 1.21 -16.83 12.30
C SER A 50 0.98 -15.52 11.55
N ASP A 51 0.67 -14.47 12.31
CA ASP A 51 0.47 -13.12 11.76
C ASP A 51 1.73 -12.62 11.03
N GLU A 52 2.92 -12.98 11.51
CA GLU A 52 4.20 -12.68 10.84
C GLU A 52 4.32 -13.37 9.49
N LYS A 53 3.87 -14.62 9.36
CA LYS A 53 3.89 -15.36 8.08
C LYS A 53 2.90 -14.74 7.11
N ILE A 54 1.68 -14.42 7.55
CA ILE A 54 0.68 -13.71 6.73
C ILE A 54 1.27 -12.40 6.21
N LYS A 55 1.80 -11.58 7.11
CA LYS A 55 2.44 -10.30 6.77
C LYS A 55 3.56 -10.49 5.75
N SER A 56 4.46 -11.45 5.97
CA SER A 56 5.58 -11.71 5.06
C SER A 56 5.12 -12.10 3.66
N VAL A 57 4.14 -13.00 3.54
CA VAL A 57 3.62 -13.44 2.24
C VAL A 57 2.98 -12.29 1.46
N PHE A 58 2.15 -11.48 2.12
CA PHE A 58 1.49 -10.36 1.45
C PHE A 58 2.45 -9.22 1.07
N ILE A 59 3.45 -8.90 1.91
CA ILE A 59 4.48 -7.89 1.59
C ILE A 59 5.33 -8.31 0.39
N ASN A 60 5.64 -9.59 0.27
CA ASN A 60 6.45 -10.11 -0.83
C ASN A 60 5.63 -10.37 -2.11
N SER A 61 4.30 -10.23 -2.06
CA SER A 61 3.44 -10.40 -3.23
C SER A 61 3.42 -9.15 -4.09
N LYS A 62 4.09 -9.22 -5.25
CA LYS A 62 4.07 -8.16 -6.27
C LYS A 62 2.66 -7.90 -6.79
N GLU A 63 1.85 -8.95 -6.93
CA GLU A 63 0.47 -8.88 -7.41
C GLU A 63 -0.43 -8.08 -6.46
N ASN A 64 -0.23 -8.24 -5.16
CA ASN A 64 -1.06 -7.58 -4.15
C ASN A 64 -0.54 -6.21 -3.73
N HIS A 65 0.64 -5.79 -4.21
CA HIS A 65 1.32 -4.57 -3.75
C HIS A 65 0.40 -3.34 -3.77
N ASP A 66 -0.19 -3.04 -4.93
CA ASP A 66 -0.98 -1.82 -5.12
C ASP A 66 -2.31 -1.86 -4.35
N ALA A 67 -2.97 -3.02 -4.33
CA ALA A 67 -4.23 -3.21 -3.60
C ALA A 67 -4.01 -3.10 -2.08
N LEU A 68 -2.93 -3.68 -1.55
CA LEU A 68 -2.55 -3.58 -0.14
C LEU A 68 -2.18 -2.15 0.25
N SER A 69 -1.44 -1.44 -0.60
CA SER A 69 -1.08 -0.03 -0.37
C SER A 69 -2.32 0.87 -0.35
N ALA A 70 -3.25 0.66 -1.29
CA ALA A 70 -4.52 1.38 -1.34
C ALA A 70 -5.43 1.05 -0.15
N THR A 71 -5.48 -0.21 0.27
CA THR A 71 -6.24 -0.68 1.44
C THR A 71 -5.71 -0.03 2.72
N ALA A 72 -4.39 -0.07 2.94
CA ALA A 72 -3.75 0.55 4.10
C ALA A 72 -3.98 2.08 4.13
N SER A 73 -3.92 2.72 2.97
CA SER A 73 -4.21 4.15 2.83
C SER A 73 -5.68 4.48 3.14
N ALA A 74 -6.63 3.67 2.68
CA ALA A 74 -8.04 3.85 2.99
C ALA A 74 -8.33 3.66 4.49
N LEU A 75 -7.70 2.67 5.13
CA LEU A 75 -7.80 2.43 6.57
C LEU A 75 -7.28 3.63 7.38
N LYS A 76 -6.08 4.11 7.04
CA LYS A 76 -5.45 5.29 7.70
C LYS A 76 -6.31 6.55 7.59
N ASN A 77 -7.00 6.73 6.48
CA ASN A 77 -7.84 7.91 6.23
C ASN A 77 -9.31 7.72 6.66
N HIS A 78 -9.62 6.65 7.40
CA HIS A 78 -10.99 6.31 7.84
C HIS A 78 -12.02 6.18 6.69
N GLN A 79 -11.56 5.78 5.51
CA GLN A 79 -12.40 5.65 4.31
C GLN A 79 -12.98 4.23 4.21
N GLN A 80 -13.96 3.90 5.05
CA GLN A 80 -14.47 2.52 5.20
C GLN A 80 -14.98 1.90 3.89
N GLU A 81 -15.74 2.63 3.07
CA GLU A 81 -16.22 2.10 1.78
C GLU A 81 -15.06 1.77 0.84
N ARG A 82 -14.09 2.69 0.73
CA ARG A 82 -12.89 2.47 -0.09
C ARG A 82 -12.06 1.32 0.47
N TYR A 83 -11.94 1.21 1.79
CA TYR A 83 -11.25 0.11 2.45
C TYR A 83 -11.82 -1.25 2.02
N GLN A 84 -13.14 -1.42 2.12
CA GLN A 84 -13.82 -2.65 1.72
C GLN A 84 -13.69 -2.95 0.22
N GLN A 85 -13.71 -1.91 -0.62
CA GLN A 85 -13.50 -2.05 -2.06
C GLN A 85 -12.07 -2.51 -2.38
N GLN A 86 -11.05 -1.96 -1.71
CA GLN A 86 -9.66 -2.34 -1.94
C GLN A 86 -9.33 -3.73 -1.36
N LEU A 87 -9.88 -4.07 -0.19
CA LEU A 87 -9.71 -5.39 0.44
C LEU A 87 -10.16 -6.51 -0.50
N LYS A 88 -11.31 -6.35 -1.19
CA LYS A 88 -11.83 -7.32 -2.16
C LYS A 88 -10.95 -7.52 -3.40
N ARG A 89 -10.05 -6.57 -3.70
CA ARG A 89 -9.13 -6.65 -4.84
C ARG A 89 -7.85 -7.42 -4.51
N ILE A 90 -7.64 -7.74 -3.23
CA ILE A 90 -6.48 -8.52 -2.78
C ILE A 90 -6.70 -9.98 -3.15
N HIS A 91 -5.73 -10.54 -3.86
CA HIS A 91 -5.69 -11.94 -4.23
C HIS A 91 -5.15 -12.76 -3.06
N CYS A 92 -5.84 -13.85 -2.76
CA CYS A 92 -5.50 -14.70 -1.64
C CYS A 92 -4.36 -15.65 -2.01
N PRO A 93 -3.20 -15.57 -1.34
CA PRO A 93 -2.09 -16.46 -1.58
C PRO A 93 -2.37 -17.84 -0.98
N ASP A 94 -1.74 -18.86 -1.55
CA ASP A 94 -1.79 -20.21 -1.01
C ASP A 94 -0.79 -20.36 0.14
N PHE A 95 -1.28 -20.66 1.35
CA PHE A 95 -0.46 -20.89 2.53
C PHE A 95 -0.08 -22.37 2.73
N THR A 96 -0.53 -23.27 1.85
CA THR A 96 -0.29 -24.73 1.95
C THR A 96 1.01 -25.18 1.29
N GLN A 97 1.63 -24.31 0.48
CA GLN A 97 2.78 -24.62 -0.38
C GLN A 97 4.14 -24.06 0.09
N GLN A 98 4.30 -23.56 1.33
CA GLN A 98 5.54 -22.90 1.77
C GLN A 98 6.21 -23.49 3.00
#